data_AF-A0A7J6Q189-F1
#
_entry.id   AF-A0A7J6Q189-F1
#
_cell.length_a   1.000
_cell.length_b   1.000
_cell.length_c   1.000
_cell.angle_alpha   90.00
_cell.angle_beta   90.00
_cell.angle_gamma   90.00
#
_symmetry.space_group_name_H-M   'P 1'
#
loop_
_entity.id
_entity.type
_entity.pdbx_description
1 polymer ?
#
loop_
_entity_poly.entity_id
_entity_poly.type
_entity_poly.pdbx_seq_one_letter_code
_entity_poly.pdbx_strand_id
1 'polypeptide(L)'
;ALVKYNIRRSVYFDGAFEGNGCSRLLDEIAAGRIPFEQRARPFVEALKAFKAIASFRTAWEATSLPYTLKVHVLCSHVEEYLERYETVPDAGLGLSSEQSGESLHARLQRVWNLRFKANPDNEVFRERLVDCVVSYNWNLQWDEASRVSTEGSESKSSSEKASNNSSSGGSSSSRLPPVVDWNSASSNEDSSDVDSYESSSNTLD
;
A
#
# COMPACT_ATOMS: atom_id res chain seq x y z
N ALA A 1 -17.17 22.95 -4.78
CA ALA A 1 -17.98 21.84 -5.32
C ALA A 1 -17.50 20.47 -4.82
N LEU A 2 -16.25 20.08 -5.07
CA LEU A 2 -15.75 18.71 -4.79
C LEU A 2 -15.72 18.30 -3.31
N VAL A 3 -15.57 19.26 -2.39
CA VAL A 3 -15.61 19.00 -0.93
C VAL A 3 -16.91 18.33 -0.48
N LYS A 4 -18.05 18.62 -1.13
CA LYS A 4 -19.36 18.00 -0.84
C LYS A 4 -19.34 16.47 -1.03
N TYR A 5 -18.45 15.98 -1.90
CA TYR A 5 -18.30 14.56 -2.23
C TYR A 5 -17.10 13.92 -1.51
N ASN A 6 -16.54 14.61 -0.51
CA ASN A 6 -15.34 14.19 0.21
C ASN A 6 -14.14 13.92 -0.73
N ILE A 7 -14.06 14.68 -1.82
CA ILE A 7 -12.92 14.70 -2.74
C ILE A 7 -12.10 15.94 -2.38
N ARG A 8 -10.91 15.70 -1.83
CA ARG A 8 -9.98 16.75 -1.40
C ARG A 8 -8.72 16.69 -2.25
N ARG A 9 -8.17 17.86 -2.55
CA ARG A 9 -6.85 18.00 -3.17
C ARG A 9 -5.78 17.82 -2.09
N SER A 10 -4.63 17.27 -2.47
CA SER A 10 -3.47 17.18 -1.60
C SER A 10 -2.95 18.58 -1.27
N VAL A 11 -2.54 18.77 -0.02
CA VAL A 11 -1.85 20.00 0.41
C VAL A 11 -0.36 19.92 0.05
N TYR A 12 0.17 18.70 -0.13
CA TYR A 12 1.59 18.44 -0.32
C TYR A 12 2.03 18.48 -1.79
N PHE A 13 1.12 18.14 -2.71
CA PHE A 13 1.44 18.02 -4.14
C PHE A 13 0.80 19.13 -4.97
N ASP A 14 1.00 20.40 -4.61
CA ASP A 14 0.49 21.57 -5.34
C ASP A 14 -1.02 21.52 -5.67
N GLY A 15 -1.81 20.92 -4.77
CA GLY A 15 -3.24 20.77 -5.01
C GLY A 15 -3.62 19.68 -6.02
N ALA A 16 -2.74 18.72 -6.32
CA ALA A 16 -3.04 17.54 -7.10
C ALA A 16 -3.99 16.58 -6.35
N PHE A 17 -4.64 15.66 -7.08
CA PHE A 17 -5.39 14.57 -6.47
C PHE A 17 -4.48 13.37 -6.25
N GLU A 18 -4.48 12.85 -5.02
CA GLU A 18 -3.85 11.56 -4.68
C GLU A 18 -4.75 10.39 -5.09
N GLY A 19 -4.22 9.16 -5.08
CA GLY A 19 -4.91 7.96 -5.56
C GLY A 19 -6.35 7.81 -5.05
N ASN A 20 -6.57 7.91 -3.74
CA ASN A 20 -7.93 7.83 -3.18
C ASN A 20 -8.84 8.98 -3.61
N GLY A 21 -8.31 10.18 -3.78
CA GLY A 21 -9.05 11.34 -4.28
C GLY A 21 -9.46 11.16 -5.75
N CYS A 22 -8.53 10.68 -6.58
CA CYS A 22 -8.76 10.35 -7.99
C CYS A 22 -9.83 9.28 -8.15
N SER A 23 -9.73 8.16 -7.42
CA SER A 23 -10.71 7.06 -7.51
C SER A 23 -12.12 7.53 -7.18
N ARG A 24 -12.29 8.28 -6.08
CA ARG A 24 -13.59 8.85 -5.72
C ARG A 24 -14.11 9.82 -6.76
N LEU A 25 -13.25 10.67 -7.32
CA LEU A 25 -13.63 11.59 -8.39
C LEU A 25 -14.17 10.83 -9.61
N LEU A 26 -13.46 9.79 -10.05
CA LEU A 26 -13.88 8.96 -11.17
C LEU A 26 -15.22 8.25 -10.89
N ASP A 27 -15.42 7.73 -9.69
CA ASP A 27 -16.67 7.06 -9.32
C ASP A 27 -17.87 8.02 -9.27
N GLU A 28 -17.67 9.24 -8.76
CA GLU A 28 -18.71 10.27 -8.72
C GLU A 28 -19.03 10.83 -10.13
N ILE A 29 -18.02 10.92 -11.01
CA ILE A 29 -18.19 11.27 -12.42
C ILE A 29 -18.97 10.19 -13.17
N ALA A 30 -18.60 8.92 -12.97
CA ALA A 30 -19.29 7.77 -13.56
C ALA A 30 -20.76 7.72 -13.12
N ALA A 31 -21.04 8.03 -11.86
CA ALA A 31 -22.39 8.12 -11.32
C ALA A 31 -23.17 9.37 -11.75
N GLY A 32 -22.55 10.32 -12.47
CA GLY A 32 -23.19 11.58 -12.89
C GLY A 32 -23.60 12.49 -11.73
N ARG A 33 -23.00 12.30 -10.55
CA ARG A 33 -23.39 13.01 -9.32
C ARG A 33 -22.79 14.41 -9.21
N ILE A 34 -21.72 14.69 -9.96
CA ILE A 34 -21.07 16.00 -10.02
C ILE A 34 -21.62 16.76 -11.24
N PRO A 35 -22.26 17.93 -11.04
CA PRO A 35 -22.70 18.75 -12.16
C PRO A 35 -21.49 19.41 -12.82
N PHE A 36 -21.29 19.14 -14.10
CA PHE A 36 -20.29 19.82 -14.92
C PHE A 36 -20.97 20.76 -15.90
N GLU A 37 -20.30 21.86 -16.24
CA GLU A 37 -20.76 22.77 -17.28
C GLU A 37 -20.79 22.05 -18.63
N GLN A 38 -21.72 22.44 -19.52
CA GLN A 38 -21.91 21.79 -20.82
C GLN A 38 -20.61 21.74 -21.66
N ARG A 39 -19.77 22.78 -21.59
CA ARG A 39 -18.48 22.83 -22.27
C ARG A 39 -17.49 21.77 -21.79
N ALA A 40 -17.66 21.26 -20.57
CA ALA A 40 -16.78 20.26 -19.99
C ALA A 40 -17.19 18.82 -20.35
N ARG A 41 -18.32 18.65 -21.06
CA ARG A 41 -18.88 17.35 -21.40
C ARG A 41 -17.91 16.40 -22.11
N PRO A 42 -17.10 16.83 -23.09
CA PRO A 42 -16.14 15.93 -23.72
C PRO A 42 -15.13 15.34 -22.73
N PHE A 43 -14.63 16.14 -21.78
CA PHE A 43 -13.71 15.67 -20.75
C PHE A 43 -14.37 14.71 -19.77
N VAL A 44 -15.63 14.97 -19.41
CA VAL A 44 -16.41 14.08 -18.55
C VAL A 44 -16.59 12.71 -19.19
N GLU A 45 -16.91 12.66 -20.49
CA GLU A 45 -17.04 11.39 -21.21
C GLU A 45 -15.69 10.66 -21.33
N ALA A 46 -14.59 11.39 -21.56
CA ALA A 46 -13.25 10.79 -21.49
C ALA A 46 -12.95 10.20 -20.10
N LEU A 47 -13.23 10.93 -19.02
CA LEU A 47 -13.01 10.44 -17.65
C LEU A 47 -13.90 9.23 -17.29
N LYS A 48 -15.15 9.19 -17.77
CA LYS A 48 -16.02 8.00 -17.62
C LYS A 48 -15.44 6.78 -18.34
N ALA A 49 -14.88 6.99 -19.52
CA ALA A 49 -14.28 5.94 -20.33
C ALA A 49 -12.90 5.48 -19.80
N PHE A 50 -12.32 6.16 -18.80
CA PHE A 50 -10.97 5.87 -18.29
C PHE A 50 -10.76 4.41 -17.84
N LYS A 51 -11.80 3.74 -17.33
CA LYS A 51 -11.72 2.32 -16.92
C LYS A 51 -11.75 1.33 -18.11
N ALA A 52 -11.96 1.81 -19.34
CA ALA A 52 -12.01 1.01 -20.57
C ALA A 52 -11.14 1.64 -21.66
N ILE A 53 -9.88 1.20 -21.78
CA ILE A 53 -8.83 1.85 -22.57
C ILE A 53 -9.25 2.11 -24.03
N ALA A 54 -9.82 1.11 -24.69
CA ALA A 54 -10.33 1.24 -26.06
C ALA A 54 -11.35 2.37 -26.20
N SER A 55 -12.25 2.53 -25.22
CA SER A 55 -13.25 3.61 -25.21
C SER A 55 -12.63 4.96 -24.82
N PHE A 56 -11.62 4.96 -23.95
CA PHE A 56 -10.93 6.15 -23.49
C PHE A 56 -10.27 6.91 -24.64
N ARG A 57 -9.58 6.21 -25.55
CA ARG A 57 -8.91 6.85 -26.70
C ARG A 57 -9.88 7.65 -27.57
N THR A 58 -10.98 7.04 -27.99
CA THR A 58 -12.01 7.71 -28.80
C THR A 58 -12.61 8.91 -28.08
N ALA A 59 -12.89 8.77 -26.77
CA ALA A 59 -13.41 9.86 -25.97
C ALA A 59 -12.40 11.01 -25.78
N TRP A 60 -11.10 10.70 -25.65
CA TRP A 60 -10.04 11.69 -25.56
C TRP A 60 -9.88 12.49 -26.86
N GLU A 61 -9.90 11.83 -28.02
CA GLU A 61 -9.82 12.49 -29.32
C GLU A 61 -10.97 13.51 -29.52
N ALA A 62 -12.16 13.20 -29.01
CA ALA A 62 -13.30 14.12 -29.04
C ALA A 62 -13.10 15.40 -28.20
N THR A 63 -12.13 15.43 -27.28
CA THR A 63 -11.81 16.63 -26.50
C THR A 63 -10.99 17.67 -27.28
N SER A 64 -10.36 17.27 -28.40
CA SER A 64 -9.41 18.09 -29.16
C SER A 64 -8.20 18.58 -28.35
N LEU A 65 -7.92 18.00 -27.18
CA LEU A 65 -6.72 18.32 -26.41
C LEU A 65 -5.48 17.62 -26.96
N PRO A 66 -4.30 18.24 -26.89
CA PRO A 66 -3.06 17.57 -27.19
C PRO A 66 -2.83 16.40 -26.22
N TYR A 67 -2.20 15.34 -26.72
CA TYR A 67 -1.77 14.24 -25.89
C TYR A 67 -0.67 14.72 -24.93
N THR A 68 -0.94 14.59 -23.63
CA THR A 68 0.16 14.59 -22.64
C THR A 68 0.90 13.25 -22.74
N LEU A 69 2.14 13.20 -22.24
CA LEU A 69 2.91 11.95 -22.21
C LEU A 69 2.12 10.80 -21.54
N LYS A 70 1.45 11.08 -20.41
CA LYS A 70 0.66 10.08 -19.69
C LYS A 70 -0.53 9.55 -20.50
N VAL A 71 -1.24 10.44 -21.21
CA VAL A 71 -2.36 10.04 -22.06
C VAL A 71 -1.87 9.26 -23.27
N HIS A 72 -0.76 9.67 -23.88
CA HIS A 72 -0.15 8.93 -24.99
C HIS A 72 0.22 7.50 -24.57
N VAL A 73 0.90 7.36 -23.42
CA VAL A 73 1.24 6.03 -22.88
C VAL A 73 -0.01 5.19 -22.65
N LEU A 74 -1.04 5.76 -22.03
CA LEU A 74 -2.31 5.06 -21.78
C LEU A 74 -2.98 4.58 -23.07
N CYS A 75 -3.05 5.43 -24.10
CA CYS A 75 -3.76 5.13 -25.34
C CYS A 75 -2.96 4.29 -26.35
N SER A 76 -1.62 4.27 -26.26
CA SER A 76 -0.77 3.64 -27.27
C SER A 76 0.01 2.42 -26.75
N HIS A 77 0.37 2.39 -25.47
CA HIS A 77 1.32 1.40 -24.96
C HIS A 77 0.70 0.43 -23.94
N VAL A 78 -0.38 0.82 -23.25
CA VAL A 78 -0.97 -0.05 -22.21
C VAL A 78 -1.61 -1.30 -22.79
N GLU A 79 -2.35 -1.21 -23.90
CA GLU A 79 -2.95 -2.40 -24.52
C GLU A 79 -1.87 -3.39 -25.00
N GLU A 80 -0.83 -2.89 -25.67
CA GLU A 80 0.32 -3.71 -26.10
C GLU A 80 1.03 -4.36 -24.90
N TYR A 81 1.22 -3.60 -23.82
CA TYR A 81 1.82 -4.11 -22.60
C TYR A 81 0.99 -5.24 -21.98
N LEU A 82 -0.33 -5.03 -21.83
CA LEU A 82 -1.22 -6.03 -21.24
C LEU A 82 -1.26 -7.31 -22.09
N GLU A 83 -1.35 -7.19 -23.42
CA GLU A 83 -1.33 -8.33 -24.33
C GLU A 83 -0.03 -9.13 -24.22
N ARG A 84 1.11 -8.45 -24.05
CA ARG A 84 2.43 -9.10 -24.07
C ARG A 84 2.89 -9.64 -22.73
N TYR A 85 2.61 -8.94 -21.63
CA TYR A 85 3.20 -9.22 -20.32
C TYR A 85 2.20 -9.72 -19.29
N GLU A 86 0.91 -9.40 -19.43
CA GLU A 86 -0.13 -9.81 -18.47
C GLU A 86 -1.04 -10.87 -19.09
N THR A 87 -0.57 -12.12 -19.06
CA THR A 87 -1.30 -13.27 -19.63
C THR A 87 -2.49 -13.72 -18.77
N VAL A 88 -2.58 -13.23 -17.54
CA VAL A 88 -3.67 -13.53 -16.61
C VAL A 88 -4.87 -12.66 -16.98
N PRO A 89 -6.03 -13.26 -17.31
CA PRO A 89 -7.25 -12.51 -17.56
C PRO A 89 -7.53 -11.57 -16.38
N ASP A 90 -7.85 -10.32 -16.69
CA ASP A 90 -8.19 -9.28 -15.72
C ASP A 90 -7.06 -8.80 -14.78
N ALA A 91 -5.80 -9.22 -14.97
CA ALA A 91 -4.69 -8.79 -14.12
C ALA A 91 -4.39 -7.28 -14.15
N GLY A 92 -4.82 -6.58 -15.20
CA GLY A 92 -4.71 -5.13 -15.34
C GLY A 92 -3.28 -4.61 -15.12
N LEU A 93 -3.14 -3.31 -14.85
CA LEU A 93 -1.84 -2.71 -14.47
C LEU A 93 -1.56 -2.76 -12.96
N GLY A 94 -2.51 -3.31 -12.18
CA GLY A 94 -2.47 -3.23 -10.71
C GLY A 94 -1.24 -3.92 -10.15
N LEU A 95 -0.91 -5.12 -10.64
CA LEU A 95 0.21 -5.92 -10.14
C LEU A 95 1.56 -5.24 -10.34
N SER A 96 1.73 -4.60 -11.50
CA SER A 96 2.96 -3.90 -11.91
C SER A 96 2.97 -2.42 -11.51
N SER A 97 2.00 -1.96 -10.71
CA SER A 97 1.93 -0.57 -10.26
C SER A 97 2.92 -0.30 -9.13
N GLU A 98 3.49 0.91 -9.11
CA GLU A 98 4.32 1.39 -7.99
C GLU A 98 3.58 1.30 -6.66
N GLN A 99 2.28 1.59 -6.66
CA GLN A 99 1.39 1.48 -5.50
C GLN A 99 1.29 0.05 -4.95
N SER A 100 1.33 -0.96 -5.82
CA SER A 100 1.41 -2.37 -5.40
C SER A 100 2.73 -2.64 -4.68
N GLY A 101 3.84 -2.12 -5.21
CA GLY A 101 5.15 -2.15 -4.56
C GLY A 101 5.14 -1.47 -3.19
N GLU A 102 4.69 -0.22 -3.10
CA GLU A 102 4.57 0.52 -1.84
C GLU A 102 3.74 -0.25 -0.79
N SER A 103 2.61 -0.83 -1.22
CA SER A 103 1.75 -1.64 -0.36
C SER A 103 2.46 -2.89 0.16
N LEU A 104 3.23 -3.56 -0.70
CA LEU A 104 4.05 -4.72 -0.35
C LEU A 104 5.12 -4.34 0.68
N HIS A 105 5.83 -3.22 0.45
CA HIS A 105 6.85 -2.70 1.37
C HIS A 105 6.26 -2.35 2.72
N ALA A 106 5.13 -1.66 2.77
CA ALA A 106 4.44 -1.33 4.00
C ALA A 106 4.02 -2.58 4.79
N ARG A 107 3.55 -3.62 4.10
CA ARG A 107 3.19 -4.90 4.73
C ARG A 107 4.43 -5.62 5.28
N LEU A 108 5.51 -5.72 4.50
CA LEU A 108 6.76 -6.34 4.93
C LEU A 108 7.35 -5.60 6.15
N GLN A 109 7.37 -4.27 6.12
CA GLN A 109 7.84 -3.44 7.23
C GLN A 109 7.04 -3.72 8.51
N ARG A 110 5.72 -3.89 8.41
CA ARG A 110 4.87 -4.28 9.54
C ARG A 110 5.26 -5.64 10.10
N VAL A 111 5.45 -6.65 9.24
CA VAL A 111 5.86 -8.00 9.67
C VAL A 111 7.23 -7.97 10.36
N TRP A 112 8.19 -7.25 9.76
CA TRP A 112 9.50 -7.01 10.34
C TRP A 112 9.39 -6.39 11.74
N ASN A 113 8.70 -5.26 11.85
CA ASN A 113 8.56 -4.53 13.11
C ASN A 113 7.89 -5.34 14.22
N LEU A 114 6.90 -6.20 13.90
CA LEU A 114 6.15 -6.96 14.90
C LEU A 114 6.85 -8.23 15.36
N ARG A 115 7.67 -8.86 14.52
CA ARG A 115 8.14 -10.25 14.76
C ARG A 115 9.65 -10.42 14.67
N PHE A 116 10.31 -9.70 13.77
CA PHE A 116 11.69 -9.98 13.38
C PHE A 116 12.67 -8.85 13.68
N LYS A 117 12.18 -7.67 14.08
CA LYS A 117 13.00 -6.48 14.34
C LYS A 117 14.20 -6.82 15.21
N ALA A 118 15.39 -6.54 14.68
CA ALA A 118 16.67 -6.70 15.35
C ALA A 118 17.59 -5.54 14.99
N ASN A 119 18.52 -5.22 15.89
CA ASN A 119 19.57 -4.24 15.62
C ASN A 119 20.51 -4.79 14.54
N PRO A 120 20.82 -4.04 13.46
CA PRO A 120 21.78 -4.46 12.43
C PRO A 120 23.15 -4.92 12.94
N ASP A 121 23.63 -4.35 14.05
CA ASP A 121 24.91 -4.70 14.66
C ASP A 121 24.87 -6.02 15.47
N ASN A 122 23.70 -6.61 15.63
CA ASN A 122 23.53 -7.86 16.36
C ASN A 122 23.76 -9.06 15.43
N GLU A 123 24.52 -10.06 15.88
CA GLU A 123 24.80 -11.29 15.13
C GLU A 123 23.52 -12.02 14.66
N VAL A 124 22.41 -11.90 15.42
CA VAL A 124 21.11 -12.50 15.06
C VAL A 124 20.36 -11.77 13.95
N PHE A 125 20.81 -10.57 13.53
CA PHE A 125 20.13 -9.79 12.49
C PHE A 125 20.02 -10.56 11.18
N ARG A 126 21.12 -11.22 10.77
CA ARG A 126 21.17 -11.98 9.52
C ARG A 126 20.14 -13.12 9.52
N GLU A 127 20.09 -13.88 10.60
CA GLU A 127 19.14 -15.00 10.75
C GLU A 127 17.70 -14.49 10.74
N ARG A 128 17.41 -13.43 11.52
CA ARG A 128 16.07 -12.84 11.58
C ARG A 128 15.61 -12.22 10.27
N LEU A 129 16.53 -11.62 9.50
CA LEU A 129 16.22 -11.08 8.18
C LEU A 129 15.84 -12.22 7.22
N VAL A 130 16.62 -13.31 7.20
CA VAL A 130 16.30 -14.50 6.40
C VAL A 130 14.96 -15.09 6.82
N ASP A 131 14.73 -15.27 8.13
CA ASP A 131 13.46 -15.78 8.66
C ASP A 131 12.29 -14.89 8.28
N CYS A 132 12.46 -13.56 8.33
CA CYS A 132 11.44 -12.61 7.91
C CYS A 132 11.09 -12.78 6.43
N VAL A 133 12.10 -12.86 5.55
CA VAL A 133 11.89 -13.01 4.10
C VAL A 133 11.24 -14.36 3.78
N VAL A 134 11.71 -15.45 4.39
CA VAL A 134 11.14 -16.79 4.20
C VAL A 134 9.71 -16.83 4.70
N SER A 135 9.46 -16.32 5.92
CA SER A 135 8.11 -16.28 6.50
C SER A 135 7.16 -15.43 5.68
N TYR A 136 7.62 -14.27 5.20
CA TYR A 136 6.80 -13.37 4.38
C TYR A 136 6.37 -14.03 3.06
N ASN A 137 7.31 -14.66 2.35
CA ASN A 137 7.04 -15.31 1.07
C ASN A 137 6.22 -16.60 1.21
N TRP A 138 6.35 -17.31 2.34
CA TRP A 138 5.64 -18.59 2.54
C TRP A 138 4.19 -18.41 3.02
N ASN A 139 3.88 -17.32 3.72
CA ASN A 139 2.58 -17.15 4.37
C ASN A 139 1.79 -15.99 3.76
N LEU A 140 1.05 -16.22 2.68
CA LEU A 140 0.28 -15.17 2.00
C LEU A 140 -0.88 -14.58 2.84
N GLN A 141 -1.23 -15.19 3.98
CA GLN A 141 -2.37 -14.80 4.83
C GLN A 141 -2.00 -13.83 5.97
N TRP A 142 -0.93 -13.05 5.86
CA TRP A 142 -0.53 -12.11 6.93
C TRP A 142 -1.61 -11.09 7.32
N ASP A 143 -2.54 -10.79 6.42
CA ASP A 143 -3.64 -9.86 6.71
C ASP A 143 -4.68 -10.45 7.68
N GLU A 144 -4.74 -11.78 7.83
CA GLU A 144 -5.64 -12.49 8.74
C GLU A 144 -5.00 -12.79 10.11
N ALA A 145 -3.68 -12.61 10.24
CA ALA A 145 -2.96 -12.78 11.50
C ALA A 145 -3.30 -11.63 12.45
N SER A 146 -4.52 -11.66 13.02
CA SER A 146 -4.95 -10.75 14.05
C SER A 146 -3.93 -10.78 15.19
N ARG A 147 -3.64 -9.61 15.77
CA ARG A 147 -2.96 -9.55 17.06
C ARG A 147 -3.83 -10.33 18.03
N VAL A 148 -3.45 -11.57 18.32
CA VAL A 148 -4.00 -12.30 19.47
C VAL A 148 -3.62 -11.44 20.67
N SER A 149 -4.55 -10.57 21.06
CA SER A 149 -4.49 -9.84 22.31
C SER A 149 -4.31 -10.92 23.35
N THR A 150 -3.12 -10.97 23.94
CA THR A 150 -2.91 -11.77 25.14
C THR A 150 -3.58 -10.97 26.26
N GLU A 151 -4.90 -10.82 26.18
CA GLU A 151 -5.69 -10.29 27.27
C GLU A 151 -5.62 -11.35 28.37
N GLY A 152 -5.10 -10.90 29.51
CA GLY A 152 -4.60 -11.74 30.58
C GLY A 152 -5.57 -12.85 30.96
N SER A 153 -5.14 -14.08 30.72
CA SER A 153 -5.54 -15.21 31.54
C SER A 153 -4.84 -15.08 32.89
N GLU A 154 -5.25 -14.10 33.71
CA GLU A 154 -5.01 -14.11 35.15
C GLU A 154 -5.89 -15.21 35.76
N SER A 155 -5.48 -16.46 35.54
CA SER A 155 -6.05 -17.61 36.20
C SER A 155 -5.58 -17.59 37.65
N LYS A 156 -6.49 -17.16 38.52
CA LYS A 156 -6.41 -17.20 39.99
C LYS A 156 -5.64 -18.42 40.48
N SER A 157 -4.57 -18.12 41.21
CA SER A 157 -3.92 -19.02 42.17
C SER A 157 -4.95 -19.51 43.18
N SER A 158 -5.33 -20.79 43.08
CA SER A 158 -5.92 -21.55 44.17
C SER A 158 -4.91 -22.61 44.59
N SER A 159 -4.38 -22.42 45.80
CA SER A 159 -3.65 -23.40 46.58
C SER A 159 -4.43 -24.72 46.68
N GLU A 160 -3.79 -25.86 46.42
CA GLU A 160 -3.78 -27.00 47.35
C GLU A 160 -2.85 -28.15 46.91
N LYS A 161 -2.03 -28.55 47.89
CA LYS A 161 -1.51 -29.87 48.26
C LYS A 161 -0.62 -30.70 47.32
N ALA A 162 0.50 -31.07 47.94
CA ALA A 162 1.52 -32.02 47.52
C ALA A 162 0.98 -33.44 47.28
N SER A 163 1.56 -34.12 46.29
CA SER A 163 1.93 -35.54 46.36
C SER A 163 2.94 -35.87 45.25
N ASN A 164 4.00 -36.56 45.66
CA ASN A 164 5.09 -37.09 44.84
C ASN A 164 4.59 -38.03 43.73
N ASN A 165 5.13 -37.93 42.51
CA ASN A 165 5.75 -39.09 41.88
C ASN A 165 6.66 -38.74 40.69
N SER A 166 7.83 -39.37 40.69
CA SER A 166 8.86 -39.33 39.66
C SER A 166 8.45 -40.10 38.41
N SER A 167 8.62 -39.52 37.22
CA SER A 167 8.83 -40.25 35.96
C SER A 167 9.46 -39.32 34.92
N SER A 168 10.70 -39.65 34.56
CA SER A 168 11.51 -39.06 33.51
C SER A 168 10.97 -39.36 32.12
N GLY A 169 10.67 -38.32 31.33
CA GLY A 169 10.36 -38.44 29.92
C GLY A 169 10.68 -37.12 29.21
N GLY A 170 11.77 -37.11 28.45
CA GLY A 170 12.22 -35.94 27.70
C GLY A 170 11.19 -35.52 26.66
N SER A 171 10.73 -34.28 26.77
CA SER A 171 9.93 -33.61 25.74
C SER A 171 10.63 -32.32 25.37
N SER A 172 11.11 -32.29 24.12
CA SER A 172 11.68 -31.11 23.47
C SER A 172 10.61 -30.03 23.36
N SER A 173 10.57 -29.16 24.36
CA SER A 173 9.76 -27.96 24.40
C SER A 173 10.37 -26.92 23.46
N SER A 174 9.72 -26.68 22.34
CA SER A 174 9.94 -25.51 21.51
C SER A 174 9.59 -24.27 22.33
N ARG A 175 10.60 -23.70 22.98
CA ARG A 175 10.50 -22.40 23.65
C ARG A 175 10.14 -21.35 22.62
N LEU A 176 8.91 -20.88 22.65
CA LEU A 176 8.57 -19.59 22.06
C LEU A 176 9.43 -18.51 22.75
N PRO A 177 10.01 -17.56 21.99
CA PRO A 177 10.79 -16.47 22.57
C PRO A 177 9.91 -15.62 23.50
N PRO A 178 10.49 -14.99 24.52
CA PRO A 178 9.76 -14.16 25.47
C PRO A 178 9.01 -13.05 24.73
N VAL A 179 7.75 -12.83 25.14
CA VAL A 179 6.92 -11.71 24.70
C VAL A 179 7.57 -10.44 25.24
N VAL A 180 8.24 -9.70 24.35
CA VAL A 180 8.77 -8.37 24.65
C VAL A 180 7.57 -7.41 24.65
N ASP A 181 7.37 -6.69 25.76
CA ASP A 181 6.32 -5.69 25.89
C ASP A 181 6.77 -4.40 25.18
N TRP A 182 6.21 -4.14 23.99
CA TRP A 182 6.66 -3.10 23.06
C TRP A 182 5.95 -1.74 23.23
N ASN A 183 5.16 -1.54 24.28
CA ASN A 183 4.37 -0.31 24.47
C ASN A 183 5.18 0.97 24.80
N SER A 184 6.50 0.99 24.61
CA SER A 184 7.35 2.13 25.00
C SER A 184 8.13 2.81 23.88
N ALA A 185 7.89 2.50 22.60
CA ALA A 185 8.57 3.17 21.49
C ALA A 185 7.60 3.92 20.57
N SER A 186 7.04 5.02 21.09
CA SER A 186 6.54 6.12 20.26
C SER A 186 7.68 7.11 20.08
N SER A 187 8.41 6.99 18.97
CA SER A 187 9.28 8.05 18.47
C SER A 187 8.70 8.52 17.14
N ASN A 188 8.23 9.76 17.13
CA ASN A 188 7.99 10.54 15.92
C ASN A 188 9.30 10.60 15.14
N GLU A 189 9.42 9.85 14.05
CA GLU A 189 10.42 10.11 13.04
C GLU A 189 9.74 10.91 11.94
N ASP A 190 9.90 12.22 12.07
CA ASP A 190 9.57 13.27 11.12
C ASP A 190 10.61 13.17 9.99
N SER A 191 10.25 12.50 8.89
CA SER A 191 11.10 12.36 7.70
C SER A 191 11.03 13.65 6.89
N SER A 192 11.88 14.62 7.21
CA SER A 192 12.03 15.83 6.41
C SER A 192 13.00 15.59 5.25
N ASP A 193 12.54 14.90 4.21
CA ASP A 193 13.25 14.86 2.93
C ASP A 193 12.92 16.15 2.17
N VAL A 194 13.77 17.17 2.40
CA VAL A 194 13.77 18.41 1.64
C VAL A 194 14.69 18.22 0.43
N ASP A 195 14.12 17.80 -0.68
CA ASP A 195 14.81 17.82 -1.98
C ASP A 195 15.00 19.27 -2.44
N SER A 196 16.24 19.73 -2.29
CA SER A 196 16.68 21.06 -2.70
C SER A 196 16.95 21.07 -4.21
N TYR A 197 15.94 21.37 -5.02
CA TYR A 197 16.13 21.60 -6.46
C TYR A 197 16.67 23.00 -6.70
N GLU A 198 17.99 23.12 -6.89
CA GLU A 198 18.62 24.32 -7.45
C GLU A 198 18.22 24.48 -8.93
N SER A 199 17.24 25.36 -9.20
CA SER A 199 16.94 25.82 -10.56
C SER A 199 18.00 26.82 -11.02
N SER A 200 18.93 26.35 -11.86
CA SER A 200 19.82 27.24 -12.61
C SER A 200 19.03 27.94 -13.72
N SER A 201 18.76 29.23 -13.54
CA SER A 201 18.20 30.10 -14.58
C SER A 201 19.30 30.51 -15.57
N ASN A 202 19.28 29.95 -16.77
CA ASN A 202 20.00 30.52 -17.90
C ASN A 202 19.18 31.66 -18.50
N THR A 203 19.54 32.90 -18.17
CA THR A 203 19.19 34.08 -18.97
C THR A 203 20.08 34.08 -20.22
N LEU A 204 19.46 33.95 -21.39
CA LEU A 204 20.08 34.29 -22.67
C LEU A 204 19.62 35.71 -23.03
N ASP A 205 20.61 36.60 -23.16
CA ASP A 205 20.51 37.91 -23.84
C ASP A 205 20.23 37.75 -25.34
#